data_AF-A0A379TBW5-F1
#
_entry.id   AF-A0A379TBW5-F1
#
_cell.length_a   1.000
_cell.length_b   1.000
_cell.length_c   1.000
_cell.angle_alpha   90.00
_cell.angle_beta   90.00
_cell.angle_gamma   90.00
#
_symmetry.space_group_name_H-M   'P 1'
#
loop_
_entity.id
_entity.type
_entity.pdbx_description
1 polymer ?
#
loop_
_entity_poly.entity_id
_entity_poly.type
_entity_poly.pdbx_seq_one_letter_code
_entity_poly.pdbx_strand_id
1 'polypeptide(L)'
;MVDVLLTYLEKGADYIRLDAVGFMWKIPGTTCIHLPQTHLLIKLFRAITDDVAPGTVIITETNVPHKDNIAYLGNGEDEAHMVYQFSLPPLVLHAVHGQDVRALCSWAQSLTLPSENTTWFNFLASHDGIGLNPLRGLLPEDEILKLVEDLQQEGALVNWKNNPDGSRSPYEINVTYMDALSDRYSTDDQRLARFILAHAILLSFPGVPAIYIQSILGSRNDYDGVTQLGYNRAINRKKYRRTEIEAELMDETTLRYRVYHALSRLIAIRRNNKAFHPESQFSIKNISPCVMQIERVAKTGESIVALFNVSDNINTINSKKFQGTDLISETNLTGEVLTLHPWQVLWIKK
;
A
#
# COMPACT_ATOMS: atom_id res chain seq x y z
N MET A 1 -25.82 9.29 -13.49
CA MET A 1 -24.51 8.66 -13.23
C MET A 1 -23.84 8.20 -14.51
N VAL A 2 -24.53 7.47 -15.40
CA VAL A 2 -23.97 7.10 -16.72
C VAL A 2 -23.53 8.32 -17.52
N ASP A 3 -24.34 9.38 -17.61
CA ASP A 3 -23.95 10.61 -18.32
C ASP A 3 -22.68 11.25 -17.75
N VAL A 4 -22.49 11.17 -16.43
CA VAL A 4 -21.28 11.68 -15.75
C VAL A 4 -20.08 10.83 -16.12
N LEU A 5 -20.21 9.49 -16.08
CA LEU A 5 -19.18 8.57 -16.54
C LEU A 5 -18.77 8.89 -17.98
N LEU A 6 -19.74 8.94 -18.90
CA LEU A 6 -19.51 9.27 -20.31
C LEU A 6 -18.81 10.63 -20.48
N THR A 7 -19.20 11.64 -19.71
CA THR A 7 -18.54 12.96 -19.74
C THR A 7 -17.07 12.87 -19.36
N TYR A 8 -16.69 12.05 -18.38
CA TYR A 8 -15.28 11.87 -18.01
C TYR A 8 -14.51 11.04 -19.03
N LEU A 9 -15.14 10.01 -19.61
CA LEU A 9 -14.56 9.21 -20.69
C LEU A 9 -14.31 10.05 -21.94
N GLU A 10 -15.27 10.88 -22.36
CA GLU A 10 -15.13 11.82 -23.48
C GLU A 10 -13.98 12.82 -23.26
N LYS A 11 -13.71 13.19 -22.00
CA LYS A 11 -12.59 14.06 -21.61
C LYS A 11 -11.25 13.34 -21.52
N GLY A 12 -11.18 12.04 -21.84
CA GLY A 12 -9.95 11.25 -21.88
C GLY A 12 -9.50 10.70 -20.52
N ALA A 13 -10.43 10.35 -19.64
CA ALA A 13 -10.07 9.68 -18.39
C ALA A 13 -9.57 8.24 -18.63
N ASP A 14 -8.29 7.99 -18.32
CA ASP A 14 -7.69 6.65 -18.40
C ASP A 14 -8.05 5.75 -17.20
N TYR A 15 -8.36 6.36 -16.05
CA TYR A 15 -8.71 5.67 -14.81
C TYR A 15 -9.94 6.27 -14.17
N ILE A 16 -10.93 5.43 -13.85
CA ILE A 16 -12.15 5.80 -13.13
C ILE A 16 -12.18 5.07 -11.78
N ARG A 17 -12.01 5.84 -10.70
CA ARG A 17 -12.17 5.33 -9.34
C ARG A 17 -13.64 5.44 -8.90
N LEU A 18 -14.26 4.30 -8.60
CA LEU A 18 -15.61 4.23 -8.04
C LEU A 18 -15.51 4.35 -6.51
N ASP A 19 -15.77 5.57 -6.03
CA ASP A 19 -15.76 5.93 -4.61
C ASP A 19 -16.94 5.29 -3.86
N ALA A 20 -16.67 4.78 -2.66
CA ALA A 20 -17.69 4.24 -1.75
C ALA A 20 -18.66 3.24 -2.43
N VAL A 21 -18.14 2.47 -3.39
CA VAL A 21 -18.98 1.69 -4.32
C VAL A 21 -19.85 0.67 -3.61
N GLY A 22 -19.38 0.13 -2.47
CA GLY A 22 -20.12 -0.84 -1.67
C GLY A 22 -21.49 -0.36 -1.20
N PHE A 23 -21.71 0.96 -1.13
CA PHE A 23 -22.92 1.58 -0.61
C PHE A 23 -23.94 2.01 -1.67
N MET A 24 -23.74 1.69 -2.96
CA MET A 24 -24.60 2.20 -4.04
C MET A 24 -26.07 1.80 -3.97
N TRP A 25 -26.41 0.68 -3.31
CA TRP A 25 -27.78 0.17 -3.24
C TRP A 25 -28.30 0.05 -1.80
N LYS A 26 -29.58 0.34 -1.59
CA LYS A 26 -30.24 0.36 -0.27
C LYS A 26 -31.50 -0.49 -0.27
N ILE A 27 -31.61 -1.41 0.69
CA ILE A 27 -32.82 -2.21 0.95
C ILE A 27 -33.11 -2.17 2.45
N PRO A 28 -34.30 -1.68 2.88
CA PRO A 28 -34.68 -1.69 4.29
C PRO A 28 -34.52 -3.07 4.93
N GLY A 29 -33.98 -3.13 6.15
CA GLY A 29 -33.74 -4.38 6.87
C GLY A 29 -32.44 -5.11 6.49
N THR A 30 -31.64 -4.58 5.57
CA THR A 30 -30.31 -5.11 5.23
C THR A 30 -29.18 -4.20 5.71
N THR A 31 -27.93 -4.67 5.63
CA THR A 31 -26.73 -3.87 5.91
C THR A 31 -26.51 -2.75 4.90
N CYS A 32 -27.21 -2.75 3.75
CA CYS A 32 -27.10 -1.72 2.71
C CYS A 32 -25.66 -1.54 2.17
N ILE A 33 -24.88 -2.62 2.20
CA ILE A 33 -23.51 -2.72 1.70
C ILE A 33 -23.33 -4.05 0.96
N HIS A 34 -22.57 -4.06 -0.14
CA HIS A 34 -22.27 -5.25 -0.96
C HIS A 34 -23.51 -5.98 -1.53
N LEU A 35 -24.63 -5.28 -1.69
CA LEU A 35 -25.84 -5.90 -2.23
C LEU A 35 -25.63 -6.30 -3.70
N PRO A 36 -26.28 -7.38 -4.19
CA PRO A 36 -26.12 -7.84 -5.58
C PRO A 36 -26.37 -6.76 -6.64
N GLN A 37 -27.27 -5.82 -6.36
CA GLN A 37 -27.57 -4.70 -7.25
C GLN A 37 -26.38 -3.74 -7.39
N THR A 38 -25.55 -3.58 -6.36
CA THR A 38 -24.29 -2.82 -6.45
C THR A 38 -23.37 -3.45 -7.50
N HIS A 39 -23.19 -4.77 -7.46
CA HIS A 39 -22.39 -5.49 -8.45
C HIS A 39 -22.94 -5.31 -9.87
N LEU A 40 -24.25 -5.44 -10.06
CA LEU A 40 -24.88 -5.22 -11.37
C LEU A 40 -24.65 -3.80 -11.93
N LEU A 41 -24.64 -2.78 -11.07
CA LEU A 41 -24.33 -1.41 -11.49
C LEU A 41 -22.87 -1.26 -11.94
N ILE A 42 -21.94 -1.92 -11.25
CA ILE A 42 -20.52 -1.91 -11.65
C ILE A 42 -20.33 -2.64 -12.97
N LYS A 43 -21.01 -3.78 -13.17
CA LYS A 43 -21.00 -4.50 -14.46
C LYS A 43 -21.51 -3.65 -15.61
N LEU A 44 -22.57 -2.89 -15.37
CA LEU A 44 -23.08 -1.93 -16.34
C LEU A 44 -22.05 -0.85 -16.67
N PHE A 45 -21.40 -0.27 -15.66
CA PHE A 45 -20.35 0.74 -15.89
C PHE A 45 -19.15 0.16 -16.64
N ARG A 46 -18.74 -1.07 -16.31
CA ARG A 46 -17.68 -1.79 -17.00
C ARG A 46 -18.02 -2.01 -18.47
N ALA A 47 -19.20 -2.57 -18.77
CA ALA A 47 -19.64 -2.80 -20.14
C ALA A 47 -19.72 -1.50 -20.97
N ILE A 48 -20.21 -0.41 -20.38
CA ILE A 48 -20.24 0.89 -21.06
C ILE A 48 -18.81 1.38 -21.34
N THR A 49 -17.92 1.30 -20.34
CA THR A 49 -16.54 1.78 -20.47
C THR A 49 -15.78 1.00 -21.53
N ASP A 50 -15.88 -0.31 -21.53
CA ASP A 50 -15.20 -1.19 -22.49
C ASP A 50 -15.68 -0.96 -23.93
N ASP A 51 -16.94 -0.58 -24.13
CA ASP A 51 -17.51 -0.30 -25.45
C ASP A 51 -17.10 1.09 -25.98
N VAL A 52 -17.24 2.12 -25.15
CA VAL A 52 -17.08 3.52 -25.61
C VAL A 52 -15.66 4.07 -25.46
N ALA A 53 -14.87 3.52 -24.52
CA ALA A 53 -13.50 3.94 -24.23
C ALA A 53 -12.61 2.72 -23.89
N PRO A 54 -12.34 1.81 -24.85
CA PRO A 54 -11.50 0.65 -24.62
C PRO A 54 -10.13 1.02 -24.06
N GLY A 55 -9.71 0.34 -22.99
CA GLY A 55 -8.45 0.61 -22.29
C GLY A 55 -8.56 1.48 -21.04
N THR A 56 -9.71 2.13 -20.80
CA THR A 56 -9.97 2.81 -19.53
C THR A 56 -10.14 1.81 -18.39
N VAL A 57 -9.44 2.04 -17.29
CA VAL A 57 -9.41 1.15 -16.13
C VAL A 57 -10.41 1.62 -15.06
N ILE A 58 -11.29 0.71 -14.64
CA ILE A 58 -12.19 0.91 -13.49
C ILE A 58 -11.54 0.37 -12.23
N ILE A 59 -11.43 1.21 -11.20
CA ILE A 59 -10.91 0.86 -9.88
C ILE A 59 -12.01 0.99 -8.84
N THR A 60 -12.32 -0.05 -8.09
CA THR A 60 -13.29 0.04 -6.98
C THR A 60 -12.61 0.30 -5.66
N GLU A 61 -13.20 1.19 -4.87
CA GLU A 61 -12.74 1.49 -3.52
C GLU A 61 -13.72 0.94 -2.48
N THR A 62 -13.28 -0.07 -1.72
CA THR A 62 -14.02 -0.61 -0.57
C THR A 62 -13.10 -0.97 0.59
N ASN A 63 -13.12 -0.16 1.64
CA ASN A 63 -12.35 -0.36 2.88
C ASN A 63 -13.02 -1.39 3.81
N VAL A 64 -13.05 -2.65 3.38
CA VAL A 64 -13.75 -3.77 4.02
C VAL A 64 -12.83 -4.99 4.15
N PRO A 65 -13.22 -6.07 4.85
CA PRO A 65 -12.42 -7.28 4.91
C PRO A 65 -12.05 -7.80 3.51
N HIS A 66 -10.88 -8.44 3.39
CA HIS A 66 -10.28 -8.77 2.10
C HIS A 66 -11.23 -9.51 1.13
N LYS A 67 -12.01 -10.47 1.64
CA LYS A 67 -12.94 -11.28 0.84
C LYS A 67 -14.04 -10.44 0.16
N ASP A 68 -14.58 -9.47 0.88
CA ASP A 68 -15.64 -8.59 0.35
C ASP A 68 -15.09 -7.61 -0.68
N ASN A 69 -13.85 -7.16 -0.48
CA ASN A 69 -13.18 -6.23 -1.40
C ASN A 69 -12.83 -6.88 -2.73
N ILE A 70 -12.31 -8.11 -2.74
CA ILE A 70 -11.94 -8.80 -4.00
C ILE A 70 -13.16 -9.26 -4.81
N ALA A 71 -14.35 -9.34 -4.20
CA ALA A 71 -15.58 -9.71 -4.91
C ALA A 71 -15.94 -8.72 -6.03
N TYR A 72 -15.44 -7.48 -5.96
CA TYR A 72 -15.63 -6.45 -6.99
C TYR A 72 -14.81 -6.67 -8.27
N LEU A 73 -13.98 -7.70 -8.32
CA LEU A 73 -13.39 -8.19 -9.57
C LEU A 73 -14.38 -9.03 -10.39
N GLY A 74 -15.55 -9.36 -9.83
CA GLY A 74 -16.59 -10.12 -10.53
C GLY A 74 -16.12 -11.51 -10.93
N ASN A 75 -16.37 -11.89 -12.18
CA ASN A 75 -15.83 -13.13 -12.75
C ASN A 75 -14.41 -12.99 -13.32
N GLY A 76 -13.76 -11.83 -13.11
CA GLY A 76 -12.47 -11.47 -13.68
C GLY A 76 -12.55 -10.68 -14.99
N GLU A 77 -13.73 -10.51 -15.57
CA GLU A 77 -13.89 -9.85 -16.87
C GLU A 77 -14.99 -8.77 -16.85
N ASP A 78 -15.94 -8.85 -15.92
CA ASP A 78 -17.21 -8.11 -16.03
C ASP A 78 -17.41 -6.98 -15.01
N GLU A 79 -16.57 -6.85 -13.97
CA GLU A 79 -16.64 -5.75 -12.99
C GLU A 79 -15.40 -4.85 -13.02
N ALA A 80 -14.80 -4.54 -11.87
CA ALA A 80 -13.63 -3.70 -11.79
C ALA A 80 -12.42 -4.37 -12.43
N HIS A 81 -11.60 -3.56 -13.09
CA HIS A 81 -10.29 -4.00 -13.53
C HIS A 81 -9.33 -4.09 -12.34
N MET A 82 -9.53 -3.23 -11.33
CA MET A 82 -8.66 -3.15 -10.17
C MET A 82 -9.43 -2.94 -8.87
N VAL A 83 -8.92 -3.54 -7.80
CA VAL A 83 -9.38 -3.31 -6.42
C VAL A 83 -8.25 -2.76 -5.56
N TYR A 84 -8.57 -1.86 -4.64
CA TYR A 84 -7.61 -1.38 -3.63
C TYR A 84 -7.19 -2.51 -2.68
N GLN A 85 -5.90 -2.60 -2.36
CA GLN A 85 -5.38 -3.53 -1.35
C GLN A 85 -5.36 -2.88 0.04
N PHE A 86 -6.55 -2.67 0.64
CA PHE A 86 -6.68 -1.97 1.92
C PHE A 86 -6.04 -2.68 3.12
N SER A 87 -5.81 -3.99 3.06
CA SER A 87 -5.07 -4.71 4.11
C SER A 87 -3.57 -4.46 4.05
N LEU A 88 -3.01 -4.02 2.90
CA LEU A 88 -1.56 -3.83 2.75
C LEU A 88 -0.98 -2.74 3.67
N PRO A 89 -1.50 -1.49 3.71
CA PRO A 89 -0.96 -0.46 4.58
C PRO A 89 -0.86 -0.85 6.06
N PRO A 90 -1.95 -1.31 6.72
CA PRO A 90 -1.88 -1.60 8.13
C PRO A 90 -1.08 -2.88 8.44
N LEU A 91 -1.00 -3.86 7.52
CA LEU A 91 -0.15 -5.04 7.71
C LEU A 91 1.35 -4.73 7.58
N VAL A 92 1.73 -3.85 6.65
CA VAL A 92 3.13 -3.38 6.55
C VAL A 92 3.49 -2.58 7.81
N LEU A 93 2.57 -1.75 8.28
CA LEU A 93 2.75 -1.00 9.53
C LEU A 93 2.92 -1.94 10.73
N HIS A 94 2.03 -2.91 10.90
CA HIS A 94 2.12 -3.95 11.94
C HIS A 94 3.45 -4.71 11.86
N ALA A 95 3.89 -5.10 10.65
CA ALA A 95 5.13 -5.83 10.48
C ALA A 95 6.38 -5.03 10.87
N VAL A 96 6.39 -3.72 10.61
CA VAL A 96 7.50 -2.84 10.99
C VAL A 96 7.53 -2.61 12.51
N HIS A 97 6.38 -2.37 13.14
CA HIS A 97 6.28 -2.17 14.59
C HIS A 97 6.57 -3.43 15.38
N GLY A 98 6.03 -4.57 14.94
CA GLY A 98 6.25 -5.87 15.56
C GLY A 98 7.57 -6.53 15.18
N GLN A 99 8.31 -5.97 14.21
CA GLN A 99 9.48 -6.58 13.56
C GLN A 99 9.20 -8.03 13.10
N ASP A 100 7.98 -8.26 12.60
CA ASP A 100 7.44 -9.58 12.30
C ASP A 100 6.59 -9.57 11.01
N VAL A 101 7.04 -10.29 9.99
CA VAL A 101 6.38 -10.35 8.68
C VAL A 101 5.41 -11.52 8.54
N ARG A 102 5.21 -12.36 9.57
CA ARG A 102 4.43 -13.61 9.44
C ARG A 102 2.99 -13.33 9.05
N ALA A 103 2.33 -12.36 9.69
CA ALA A 103 0.95 -11.98 9.36
C ALA A 103 0.85 -11.42 7.93
N LEU A 104 1.74 -10.49 7.57
CA LEU A 104 1.82 -9.92 6.22
C LEU A 104 2.05 -11.01 5.16
N CYS A 105 2.98 -11.93 5.39
CA CYS A 105 3.29 -13.02 4.45
C CYS A 105 2.14 -14.02 4.33
N SER A 106 1.52 -14.41 5.45
CA SER A 106 0.38 -15.33 5.47
C SER A 106 -0.79 -14.77 4.64
N TRP A 107 -1.13 -13.49 4.86
CA TRP A 107 -2.15 -12.81 4.07
C TRP A 107 -1.73 -12.70 2.59
N ALA A 108 -0.49 -12.30 2.31
CA ALA A 108 0.00 -12.13 0.94
C ALA A 108 0.03 -13.44 0.14
N GLN A 109 0.23 -14.59 0.81
CA GLN A 109 0.16 -15.92 0.20
C GLN A 109 -1.27 -16.33 -0.20
N SER A 110 -2.29 -15.75 0.42
CA SER A 110 -3.70 -16.00 0.08
C SER A 110 -4.18 -15.24 -1.17
N LEU A 111 -3.36 -14.31 -1.67
CA LEU A 111 -3.73 -13.44 -2.78
C LEU A 111 -3.86 -14.23 -4.08
N THR A 112 -5.04 -14.16 -4.67
CA THR A 112 -5.36 -14.74 -5.98
C THR A 112 -6.15 -13.72 -6.80
N LEU A 113 -5.99 -13.79 -8.12
CA LEU A 113 -6.79 -13.01 -9.07
C LEU A 113 -7.73 -13.96 -9.81
N PRO A 114 -8.96 -13.54 -10.13
CA PRO A 114 -9.89 -14.34 -10.92
C PRO A 114 -9.45 -14.46 -12.40
N SER A 115 -8.65 -13.53 -12.92
CA SER A 115 -8.18 -13.51 -14.31
C SER A 115 -6.87 -12.74 -14.48
N GLU A 116 -6.24 -12.84 -15.66
CA GLU A 116 -5.09 -11.98 -16.04
C GLU A 116 -5.51 -10.54 -16.40
N ASN A 117 -6.81 -10.30 -16.63
CA ASN A 117 -7.37 -8.98 -16.97
C ASN A 117 -7.69 -8.12 -15.73
N THR A 118 -7.47 -8.66 -14.54
CA THR A 118 -7.65 -7.96 -13.28
C THR A 118 -6.33 -7.83 -12.55
N THR A 119 -6.19 -6.77 -11.73
CA THR A 119 -5.03 -6.65 -10.88
C THR A 119 -5.31 -5.85 -9.62
N TRP A 120 -4.32 -5.77 -8.74
CA TRP A 120 -4.45 -5.02 -7.50
C TRP A 120 -3.95 -3.58 -7.63
N PHE A 121 -4.65 -2.65 -6.98
CA PHE A 121 -4.17 -1.29 -6.72
C PHE A 121 -3.53 -1.25 -5.32
N ASN A 122 -2.21 -1.30 -5.28
CA ASN A 122 -1.44 -1.31 -4.04
C ASN A 122 -1.12 0.12 -3.60
N PHE A 123 -1.20 0.39 -2.30
CA PHE A 123 -0.84 1.67 -1.71
C PHE A 123 -0.45 1.47 -0.24
N LEU A 124 0.19 2.48 0.34
CA LEU A 124 0.48 2.53 1.79
C LEU A 124 -0.13 3.75 2.46
N ALA A 125 -0.43 4.81 1.70
CA ALA A 125 -1.07 6.01 2.22
C ALA A 125 -2.06 6.54 1.20
N SER A 126 -3.07 7.25 1.69
CA SER A 126 -4.05 7.92 0.84
C SER A 126 -4.43 9.25 1.46
N HIS A 127 -5.42 9.92 0.86
CA HIS A 127 -6.03 11.10 1.45
C HIS A 127 -6.81 10.77 2.72
N ASP A 128 -7.26 9.52 2.90
CA ASP A 128 -7.90 9.07 4.12
C ASP A 128 -6.88 8.56 5.14
N GLY A 129 -7.35 8.19 6.33
CA GLY A 129 -6.50 7.53 7.30
C GLY A 129 -6.28 6.05 6.96
N ILE A 130 -5.43 5.41 7.75
CA ILE A 130 -5.17 3.97 7.67
C ILE A 130 -6.37 3.25 8.30
N GLY A 131 -7.16 2.57 7.46
CA GLY A 131 -8.31 1.80 7.89
C GLY A 131 -7.93 0.57 8.71
N LEU A 132 -8.70 0.30 9.76
CA LEU A 132 -8.47 -0.85 10.66
C LEU A 132 -9.36 -2.05 10.36
N ASN A 133 -10.49 -1.82 9.71
CA ASN A 133 -11.41 -2.89 9.34
C ASN A 133 -10.77 -4.00 8.46
N PRO A 134 -9.86 -3.69 7.51
CA PRO A 134 -9.17 -4.70 6.70
C PRO A 134 -8.22 -5.61 7.48
N LEU A 135 -7.85 -5.27 8.74
CA LEU A 135 -7.05 -6.13 9.61
C LEU A 135 -7.90 -7.18 10.34
N ARG A 136 -9.20 -6.93 10.52
CA ARG A 136 -10.06 -7.83 11.30
C ARG A 136 -10.24 -9.15 10.57
N GLY A 137 -9.93 -10.24 11.26
CA GLY A 137 -9.85 -11.59 10.69
C GLY A 137 -8.48 -11.96 10.13
N LEU A 138 -7.53 -11.02 10.07
CA LEU A 138 -6.12 -11.28 9.73
C LEU A 138 -5.21 -11.22 10.97
N LEU A 139 -5.54 -10.35 11.93
CA LEU A 139 -4.84 -10.18 13.19
C LEU A 139 -5.80 -10.34 14.39
N PRO A 140 -5.30 -10.78 15.55
CA PRO A 140 -6.02 -10.69 16.82
C PRO A 140 -6.40 -9.22 17.14
N GLU A 141 -7.59 -9.00 17.72
CA GLU A 141 -8.07 -7.64 17.99
C GLU A 141 -7.18 -6.92 19.03
N ASP A 142 -6.58 -7.64 19.99
CA ASP A 142 -5.65 -7.08 20.97
C ASP A 142 -4.36 -6.55 20.31
N GLU A 143 -3.84 -7.22 19.28
CA GLU A 143 -2.71 -6.70 18.48
C GLU A 143 -3.09 -5.43 17.71
N ILE A 144 -4.31 -5.38 17.15
CA ILE A 144 -4.82 -4.19 16.46
C ILE A 144 -4.93 -3.02 17.43
N LEU A 145 -5.53 -3.25 18.61
CA LEU A 145 -5.69 -2.21 19.63
C LEU A 145 -4.35 -1.73 20.17
N LYS A 146 -3.39 -2.63 20.36
CA LYS A 146 -2.03 -2.28 20.78
C LYS A 146 -1.33 -1.37 19.76
N LEU A 147 -1.40 -1.71 18.47
CA LEU A 147 -0.86 -0.86 17.40
C LEU A 147 -1.50 0.54 17.39
N VAL A 148 -2.82 0.62 17.58
CA VAL A 148 -3.54 1.90 17.66
C VAL A 148 -3.06 2.73 18.86
N GLU A 149 -2.94 2.10 20.02
CA GLU A 149 -2.46 2.76 21.24
C GLU A 149 -1.05 3.31 21.07
N ASP A 150 -0.13 2.49 20.56
CA ASP A 150 1.27 2.86 20.35
C ASP A 150 1.39 4.04 19.37
N LEU A 151 0.69 3.98 18.24
CA LEU A 151 0.67 5.09 17.27
C LEU A 151 0.06 6.36 17.83
N GLN A 152 -0.97 6.25 18.68
CA GLN A 152 -1.58 7.40 19.32
C GLN A 152 -0.61 8.06 20.33
N GLN A 153 0.18 7.26 21.07
CA GLN A 153 1.23 7.78 21.94
C GLN A 153 2.30 8.55 21.15
N GLU A 154 2.61 8.09 19.94
CA GLU A 154 3.54 8.76 19.03
C GLU A 154 2.97 10.04 18.37
N GLY A 155 1.64 10.22 18.39
CA GLY A 155 0.97 11.45 17.95
C GLY A 155 -0.02 11.27 16.80
N ALA A 156 -0.33 10.03 16.41
CA ALA A 156 -1.42 9.76 15.49
C ALA A 156 -2.79 10.13 16.11
N LEU A 157 -3.74 10.52 15.26
CA LEU A 157 -5.10 10.84 15.68
C LEU A 157 -6.06 9.72 15.26
N VAL A 158 -6.92 9.26 16.17
CA VAL A 158 -7.77 8.09 15.92
C VAL A 158 -9.23 8.50 15.79
N ASN A 159 -9.89 8.02 14.74
CA ASN A 159 -11.34 8.12 14.62
C ASN A 159 -12.00 6.86 15.20
N TRP A 160 -13.02 7.09 16.03
CA TRP A 160 -13.72 6.07 16.79
C TRP A 160 -15.16 5.92 16.30
N LYS A 161 -15.65 4.68 16.30
CA LYS A 161 -17.04 4.34 16.02
C LYS A 161 -17.72 3.93 17.33
N ASN A 162 -18.94 4.42 17.56
CA ASN A 162 -19.80 3.91 18.63
C ASN A 162 -20.48 2.62 18.18
N ASN A 163 -20.41 1.60 19.01
CA ASN A 163 -21.05 0.31 18.78
C ASN A 163 -22.46 0.29 19.41
N PRO A 164 -23.37 -0.58 18.93
CA PRO A 164 -24.72 -0.69 19.49
C PRO A 164 -24.76 -1.07 20.98
N ASP A 165 -23.72 -1.75 21.47
CA ASP A 165 -23.55 -2.14 22.87
C ASP A 165 -23.01 -1.01 23.78
N GLY A 166 -22.81 0.20 23.23
CA GLY A 166 -22.26 1.35 23.94
C GLY A 166 -20.73 1.40 24.01
N SER A 167 -20.03 0.36 23.55
CA SER A 167 -18.57 0.38 23.43
C SER A 167 -18.10 1.26 22.26
N ARG A 168 -16.79 1.52 22.19
CA ARG A 168 -16.16 2.19 21.05
C ARG A 168 -15.07 1.31 20.45
N SER A 169 -14.99 1.32 19.14
CA SER A 169 -13.90 0.67 18.40
C SER A 169 -13.19 1.69 17.51
N PRO A 170 -11.84 1.66 17.45
CA PRO A 170 -11.13 2.47 16.50
C PRO A 170 -11.40 1.91 15.09
N TYR A 171 -11.56 2.80 14.11
CA TYR A 171 -11.78 2.39 12.72
C TYR A 171 -10.78 2.99 11.73
N GLU A 172 -10.12 4.10 12.08
CA GLU A 172 -9.18 4.79 11.21
C GLU A 172 -8.10 5.52 12.02
N ILE A 173 -6.84 5.32 11.64
CA ILE A 173 -5.67 6.04 12.18
C ILE A 173 -5.27 7.15 11.21
N ASN A 174 -5.21 8.39 11.68
CA ASN A 174 -4.84 9.57 10.90
C ASN A 174 -3.41 9.97 11.26
N VAL A 175 -2.50 9.75 10.32
CA VAL A 175 -1.06 9.99 10.46
C VAL A 175 -0.45 10.02 9.06
N THR A 176 0.68 10.70 8.87
CA THR A 176 1.52 10.49 7.68
C THR A 176 2.20 9.14 7.77
N TYR A 177 2.41 8.46 6.64
CA TYR A 177 3.04 7.12 6.68
C TYR A 177 4.49 7.15 7.19
N MET A 178 5.19 8.29 7.01
CA MET A 178 6.52 8.52 7.58
C MET A 178 6.49 8.48 9.11
N ASP A 179 5.56 9.21 9.73
CA ASP A 179 5.42 9.22 11.19
C ASP A 179 4.75 7.96 11.72
N ALA A 180 3.95 7.27 10.91
CA ALA A 180 3.40 5.97 11.29
C ALA A 180 4.50 4.94 11.50
N LEU A 181 5.54 4.92 10.67
CA LEU A 181 6.60 3.92 10.69
C LEU A 181 7.70 4.19 11.73
N SER A 182 7.66 5.30 12.46
CA SER A 182 8.80 5.74 13.26
C SER A 182 8.38 6.54 14.47
N ASP A 183 9.01 6.21 15.59
CA ASP A 183 8.80 6.86 16.88
C ASP A 183 9.16 8.34 16.79
N ARG A 184 8.57 9.18 17.64
CA ARG A 184 8.73 10.64 17.62
C ARG A 184 10.19 11.08 17.66
N TYR A 185 11.02 10.35 18.39
CA TYR A 185 12.45 10.65 18.58
C TYR A 185 13.38 9.93 17.59
N SER A 186 12.86 9.16 16.64
CA SER A 186 13.70 8.53 15.61
C SER A 186 14.45 9.57 14.79
N THR A 187 15.72 9.28 14.52
CA THR A 187 16.56 10.10 13.63
C THR A 187 16.06 10.03 12.19
N ASP A 188 16.45 11.00 11.37
CA ASP A 188 16.10 11.00 9.95
C ASP A 188 16.64 9.76 9.21
N ASP A 189 17.76 9.20 9.65
CA ASP A 189 18.30 7.95 9.09
C ASP A 189 17.41 6.75 9.40
N GLN A 190 16.93 6.62 10.63
CA GLN A 190 16.00 5.56 11.03
C GLN A 190 14.66 5.69 10.28
N ARG A 191 14.14 6.92 10.17
CA ARG A 191 12.93 7.23 9.41
C ARG A 191 13.07 6.85 7.96
N LEU A 192 14.13 7.32 7.32
CA LEU A 192 14.41 7.00 5.92
C LEU A 192 14.51 5.50 5.71
N ALA A 193 15.25 4.79 6.55
CA ALA A 193 15.43 3.35 6.45
C ALA A 193 14.10 2.58 6.49
N ARG A 194 13.26 2.82 7.52
CA ARG A 194 11.94 2.18 7.65
C ARG A 194 11.00 2.59 6.52
N PHE A 195 11.04 3.85 6.09
CA PHE A 195 10.20 4.38 5.02
C PHE A 195 10.53 3.78 3.66
N ILE A 196 11.82 3.69 3.31
CA ILE A 196 12.29 3.09 2.06
C ILE A 196 12.02 1.59 2.04
N LEU A 197 12.22 0.89 3.16
CA LEU A 197 11.81 -0.51 3.31
C LEU A 197 10.33 -0.72 2.99
N ALA A 198 9.44 0.03 3.64
CA ALA A 198 8.01 -0.11 3.42
C ALA A 198 7.61 0.15 1.96
N HIS A 199 8.15 1.21 1.34
CA HIS A 199 7.85 1.51 -0.05
C HIS A 199 8.50 0.53 -1.03
N ALA A 200 9.63 -0.09 -0.69
CA ALA A 200 10.19 -1.15 -1.51
C ALA A 200 9.32 -2.42 -1.44
N ILE A 201 8.68 -2.73 -0.30
CA ILE A 201 7.66 -3.78 -0.22
C ILE A 201 6.51 -3.45 -1.17
N LEU A 202 5.96 -2.23 -1.10
CA LEU A 202 4.90 -1.76 -2.01
C LEU A 202 5.29 -1.89 -3.48
N LEU A 203 6.51 -1.45 -3.83
CA LEU A 203 7.02 -1.49 -5.21
C LEU A 203 7.40 -2.90 -5.67
N SER A 204 7.50 -3.88 -4.78
CA SER A 204 7.78 -5.28 -5.12
C SER A 204 6.52 -6.15 -5.14
N PHE A 205 5.44 -5.70 -4.51
CA PHE A 205 4.17 -6.40 -4.45
C PHE A 205 3.54 -6.58 -5.84
N PRO A 206 2.84 -7.70 -6.11
CA PRO A 206 2.14 -7.90 -7.38
C PRO A 206 0.96 -6.93 -7.51
N GLY A 207 0.76 -6.36 -8.70
CA GLY A 207 -0.17 -5.27 -8.95
C GLY A 207 0.50 -3.92 -9.25
N VAL A 208 -0.32 -2.87 -9.29
CA VAL A 208 0.06 -1.50 -9.62
C VAL A 208 0.24 -0.70 -8.32
N PRO A 209 1.44 -0.21 -8.00
CA PRO A 209 1.67 0.61 -6.82
C PRO A 209 1.29 2.07 -7.07
N ALA A 210 0.64 2.67 -6.08
CA ALA A 210 0.35 4.09 -6.02
C ALA A 210 1.11 4.73 -4.86
N ILE A 211 1.90 5.75 -5.19
CA ILE A 211 2.64 6.55 -4.22
C ILE A 211 1.84 7.81 -3.93
N TYR A 212 1.43 7.99 -2.68
CA TYR A 212 0.71 9.18 -2.27
C TYR A 212 1.61 10.41 -2.32
N ILE A 213 1.04 11.56 -2.69
CA ILE A 213 1.81 12.80 -2.86
C ILE A 213 2.55 13.22 -1.58
N GLN A 214 1.96 13.01 -0.41
CA GLN A 214 2.66 13.31 0.86
C GLN A 214 3.81 12.34 1.12
N SER A 215 3.72 11.10 0.64
CA SER A 215 4.78 10.11 0.79
C SER A 215 5.98 10.43 -0.09
N ILE A 216 5.77 10.73 -1.39
CA ILE A 216 6.89 11.08 -2.28
C ILE A 216 7.57 12.38 -1.88
N LEU A 217 6.83 13.29 -1.26
CA LEU A 217 7.36 14.52 -0.69
C LEU A 217 7.98 14.31 0.71
N GLY A 218 7.99 13.12 1.30
CA GLY A 218 8.59 12.90 2.63
C GLY A 218 7.94 13.71 3.75
N SER A 219 6.63 13.97 3.65
CA SER A 219 5.90 14.83 4.58
C SER A 219 5.80 14.23 5.98
N ARG A 220 5.90 15.11 6.99
CA ARG A 220 5.60 14.85 8.41
C ARG A 220 4.17 15.27 8.74
N ASN A 221 3.67 14.85 9.90
CA ASN A 221 2.34 15.19 10.42
C ASN A 221 2.11 16.72 10.45
N ASP A 222 0.96 17.15 9.92
CA ASP A 222 0.55 18.55 9.85
C ASP A 222 -0.42 18.90 10.99
N TYR A 223 0.11 19.02 12.21
CA TYR A 223 -0.69 19.37 13.40
C TYR A 223 -1.32 20.76 13.31
N ASP A 224 -0.64 21.71 12.66
CA ASP A 224 -1.18 23.05 12.39
C ASP A 224 -2.40 22.95 11.46
N GLY A 225 -2.30 22.14 10.41
CA GLY A 225 -3.42 21.86 9.51
C GLY A 225 -4.63 21.24 10.24
N VAL A 226 -4.39 20.32 11.18
CA VAL A 226 -5.46 19.76 12.03
C VAL A 226 -6.11 20.86 12.87
N THR A 227 -5.30 21.69 13.53
CA THR A 227 -5.79 22.77 14.40
C THR A 227 -6.61 23.77 13.61
N GLN A 228 -6.16 24.14 12.40
CA GLN A 228 -6.83 25.11 11.54
C GLN A 228 -8.14 24.57 10.95
N LEU A 229 -8.17 23.31 10.51
CA LEU A 229 -9.30 22.73 9.77
C LEU A 229 -10.31 21.97 10.65
N GLY A 230 -9.92 21.60 11.87
CA GLY A 230 -10.80 20.97 12.86
C GLY A 230 -11.15 19.50 12.58
N TYR A 231 -10.39 18.79 11.72
CA TYR A 231 -10.60 17.36 11.46
C TYR A 231 -9.29 16.58 11.35
N ASN A 232 -9.29 15.33 11.84
CA ASN A 232 -8.10 14.50 11.99
C ASN A 232 -7.36 14.22 10.67
N ARG A 233 -8.07 13.95 9.58
CA ARG A 233 -7.48 13.68 8.25
C ARG A 233 -6.63 14.85 7.71
N ALA A 234 -6.75 16.06 8.24
CA ALA A 234 -5.91 17.18 7.84
C ALA A 234 -4.41 16.91 8.07
N ILE A 235 -4.08 16.07 9.06
CA ILE A 235 -2.71 15.72 9.44
C ILE A 235 -1.86 15.15 8.30
N ASN A 236 -2.50 14.51 7.30
CA ASN A 236 -1.84 13.91 6.13
C ASN A 236 -2.27 14.59 4.81
N ARG A 237 -2.70 15.86 4.86
CA ARG A 237 -3.21 16.61 3.70
C ARG A 237 -2.54 17.97 3.52
N LYS A 238 -1.34 18.16 4.10
CA LYS A 238 -0.60 19.43 4.08
C LYS A 238 -0.54 20.03 2.68
N LYS A 239 -0.89 21.32 2.58
CA LYS A 239 -0.71 22.11 1.37
C LYS A 239 0.62 22.84 1.46
N TYR A 240 1.38 22.81 0.38
CA TYR A 240 2.69 23.45 0.30
C TYR A 240 2.63 24.64 -0.64
N ARG A 241 3.38 25.70 -0.32
CA ARG A 241 3.72 26.70 -1.32
C ARG A 241 4.77 26.11 -2.24
N ARG A 242 4.57 26.28 -3.55
CA ARG A 242 5.45 25.72 -4.57
C ARG A 242 6.92 26.07 -4.36
N THR A 243 7.21 27.33 -4.07
CA THR A 243 8.60 27.81 -3.89
C THR A 243 9.29 27.18 -2.68
N GLU A 244 8.54 26.88 -1.62
CA GLU A 244 9.10 26.24 -0.42
C GLU A 244 9.42 24.78 -0.68
N ILE A 245 8.49 24.05 -1.29
CA ILE A 245 8.69 22.63 -1.57
C ILE A 245 9.79 22.42 -2.61
N GLU A 246 9.90 23.30 -3.61
CA GLU A 246 11.00 23.27 -4.58
C GLU A 246 12.35 23.50 -3.91
N ALA A 247 12.46 24.43 -2.95
CA ALA A 247 13.69 24.65 -2.20
C ALA A 247 14.07 23.45 -1.32
N GLU A 248 13.10 22.90 -0.56
CA GLU A 248 13.33 21.73 0.29
C GLU A 248 13.72 20.47 -0.52
N LEU A 249 13.15 20.30 -1.71
CA LEU A 249 13.49 19.19 -2.62
C LEU A 249 14.88 19.32 -3.24
N MET A 250 15.53 20.48 -3.15
CA MET A 250 16.88 20.73 -3.66
C MET A 250 17.94 20.78 -2.54
N ASP A 251 17.53 20.70 -1.27
CA ASP A 251 18.42 20.73 -0.12
C ASP A 251 18.78 19.31 0.34
N GLU A 252 20.00 18.88 0.00
CA GLU A 252 20.53 17.54 0.27
C GLU A 252 20.60 17.18 1.75
N THR A 253 20.55 18.18 2.65
CA THR A 253 20.59 17.96 4.09
C THR A 253 19.24 17.53 4.66
N THR A 254 18.15 17.71 3.91
CA THR A 254 16.80 17.43 4.41
C THR A 254 16.40 15.97 4.22
N LEU A 255 15.60 15.45 5.16
CA LEU A 255 14.93 14.15 5.00
C LEU A 255 14.09 14.11 3.71
N ARG A 256 13.44 15.22 3.36
CA ARG A 256 12.59 15.32 2.17
C ARG A 256 13.35 15.06 0.88
N TYR A 257 14.49 15.72 0.67
CA TYR A 257 15.37 15.45 -0.47
C TYR A 257 15.73 13.96 -0.52
N ARG A 258 16.22 13.42 0.60
CA ARG A 258 16.66 12.02 0.68
C ARG A 258 15.54 11.03 0.34
N VAL A 259 14.32 11.27 0.83
CA VAL A 259 13.13 10.48 0.51
C VAL A 259 12.77 10.56 -0.96
N TYR A 260 12.68 11.78 -1.50
CA TYR A 260 12.30 12.00 -2.89
C TYR A 260 13.25 11.27 -3.85
N HIS A 261 14.55 11.42 -3.65
CA HIS A 261 15.57 10.79 -4.49
C HIS A 261 15.61 9.27 -4.32
N ALA A 262 15.55 8.75 -3.09
CA ALA A 262 15.56 7.31 -2.85
C ALA A 262 14.32 6.61 -3.41
N LEU A 263 13.11 7.16 -3.20
CA LEU A 263 11.89 6.61 -3.79
C LEU A 263 11.88 6.72 -5.32
N SER A 264 12.30 7.87 -5.87
CA SER A 264 12.39 8.04 -7.32
C SER A 264 13.31 7.01 -7.96
N ARG A 265 14.43 6.69 -7.30
CA ARG A 265 15.35 5.63 -7.74
C ARG A 265 14.68 4.25 -7.73
N LEU A 266 13.98 3.88 -6.65
CA LEU A 266 13.26 2.60 -6.59
C LEU A 266 12.16 2.51 -7.66
N ILE A 267 11.44 3.59 -7.91
CA ILE A 267 10.42 3.67 -8.97
C ILE A 267 11.07 3.48 -10.35
N ALA A 268 12.22 4.13 -10.60
CA ALA A 268 12.95 3.98 -11.85
C ALA A 268 13.45 2.54 -12.05
N ILE A 269 14.03 1.92 -11.02
CA ILE A 269 14.44 0.52 -11.07
C ILE A 269 13.23 -0.38 -11.36
N ARG A 270 12.10 -0.19 -10.67
CA ARG A 270 10.87 -0.96 -10.92
C ARG A 270 10.43 -0.86 -12.38
N ARG A 271 10.36 0.36 -12.92
CA ARG A 271 9.93 0.63 -14.31
C ARG A 271 10.83 -0.03 -15.35
N ASN A 272 12.13 -0.15 -15.07
CA ASN A 272 13.11 -0.69 -15.99
C ASN A 272 13.24 -2.23 -15.93
N ASN A 273 12.48 -2.92 -15.08
CA ASN A 273 12.54 -4.37 -14.94
C ASN A 273 11.17 -5.01 -15.14
N LYS A 274 11.08 -5.88 -16.16
CA LYS A 274 9.87 -6.62 -16.55
C LYS A 274 9.37 -7.54 -15.44
N ALA A 275 10.24 -8.04 -14.56
CA ALA A 275 9.85 -8.87 -13.42
C ALA A 275 8.79 -8.18 -12.55
N PHE A 276 8.80 -6.85 -12.43
CA PHE A 276 7.80 -6.13 -11.64
C PHE A 276 6.46 -5.87 -12.35
N HIS A 277 6.30 -6.29 -13.61
CA HIS A 277 5.01 -6.20 -14.33
C HIS A 277 3.87 -6.81 -13.50
N PRO A 278 2.67 -6.19 -13.43
CA PRO A 278 1.56 -6.69 -12.60
C PRO A 278 1.20 -8.17 -12.81
N GLU A 279 1.28 -8.65 -14.06
CA GLU A 279 1.02 -10.06 -14.43
C GLU A 279 2.19 -11.03 -14.17
N SER A 280 3.36 -10.54 -13.75
CA SER A 280 4.47 -11.44 -13.43
C SER A 280 4.08 -12.39 -12.31
N GLN A 281 4.45 -13.66 -12.46
CA GLN A 281 4.29 -14.65 -11.41
C GLN A 281 5.00 -14.16 -10.15
N PHE A 282 4.43 -14.49 -8.99
CA PHE A 282 5.00 -14.10 -7.71
C PHE A 282 4.96 -15.24 -6.70
N SER A 283 5.92 -15.24 -5.79
CA SER A 283 5.84 -16.00 -4.55
C SER A 283 6.28 -15.12 -3.38
N ILE A 284 5.55 -15.20 -2.27
CA ILE A 284 5.80 -14.41 -1.08
C ILE A 284 5.93 -15.36 0.11
N LYS A 285 6.97 -15.17 0.91
CA LYS A 285 7.19 -15.97 2.13
C LYS A 285 8.10 -15.22 3.09
N ASN A 286 8.06 -15.62 4.35
CA ASN A 286 9.04 -15.21 5.34
C ASN A 286 10.18 -16.25 5.40
N ILE A 287 11.43 -15.79 5.41
CA ILE A 287 12.63 -16.62 5.61
C ILE A 287 12.84 -16.86 7.11
N SER A 288 12.58 -15.83 7.91
CA SER A 288 12.54 -15.82 9.36
C SER A 288 11.37 -14.93 9.80
N PRO A 289 11.02 -14.82 11.10
CA PRO A 289 10.00 -13.88 11.53
C PRO A 289 10.23 -12.44 11.07
N CYS A 290 11.49 -11.98 10.95
CA CYS A 290 11.85 -10.61 10.59
C CYS A 290 12.35 -10.41 9.15
N VAL A 291 12.47 -11.47 8.34
CA VAL A 291 12.95 -11.37 6.95
C VAL A 291 11.90 -11.88 5.98
N MET A 292 11.39 -10.99 5.12
CA MET A 292 10.45 -11.30 4.05
C MET A 292 11.18 -11.49 2.71
N GLN A 293 10.67 -12.39 1.89
CA GLN A 293 11.07 -12.61 0.50
C GLN A 293 9.85 -12.41 -0.42
N ILE A 294 10.04 -11.64 -1.49
CA ILE A 294 9.13 -11.61 -2.65
C ILE A 294 9.93 -12.00 -3.88
N GLU A 295 9.57 -13.09 -4.53
CA GLU A 295 10.12 -13.47 -5.84
C GLU A 295 9.13 -13.08 -6.93
N ARG A 296 9.63 -12.46 -7.99
CA ARG A 296 8.86 -12.07 -9.18
C ARG A 296 9.51 -12.65 -10.43
N VAL A 297 8.69 -13.22 -11.32
CA VAL A 297 9.16 -13.83 -12.57
C VAL A 297 8.28 -13.36 -13.73
N ALA A 298 8.89 -12.64 -14.67
CA ALA A 298 8.22 -12.18 -15.88
C ALA A 298 7.98 -13.34 -16.88
N LYS A 299 7.00 -13.17 -17.78
CA LYS A 299 6.79 -14.07 -18.93
C LYS A 299 8.06 -14.23 -19.81
N THR A 300 8.97 -13.25 -19.79
CA THR A 300 10.26 -13.32 -20.51
C THR A 300 11.35 -14.14 -19.80
N GLY A 301 11.08 -14.65 -18.59
CA GLY A 301 12.06 -15.34 -17.74
C GLY A 301 12.91 -14.42 -16.86
N GLU A 302 12.75 -13.09 -16.96
CA GLU A 302 13.42 -12.16 -16.03
C GLU A 302 12.91 -12.40 -14.60
N SER A 303 13.84 -12.62 -13.66
CA SER A 303 13.53 -12.95 -12.27
C SER A 303 14.22 -11.99 -11.31
N ILE A 304 13.45 -11.49 -10.35
CA ILE A 304 13.95 -10.68 -9.24
C ILE A 304 13.51 -11.31 -7.93
N VAL A 305 14.45 -11.45 -7.01
CA VAL A 305 14.19 -11.82 -5.62
C VAL A 305 14.43 -10.60 -4.74
N ALA A 306 13.36 -10.09 -4.14
CA ALA A 306 13.41 -9.01 -3.18
C ALA A 306 13.47 -9.56 -1.75
N LEU A 307 14.40 -9.04 -0.95
CA LEU A 307 14.57 -9.37 0.46
C LEU A 307 14.38 -8.13 1.31
N PHE A 308 13.66 -8.27 2.43
CA PHE A 308 13.33 -7.17 3.34
C PHE A 308 13.62 -7.60 4.77
N ASN A 309 14.57 -6.93 5.44
CA ASN A 309 14.77 -7.09 6.87
C ASN A 309 13.91 -6.05 7.61
N VAL A 310 12.85 -6.46 8.29
CA VAL A 310 11.95 -5.56 9.03
C VAL A 310 12.35 -5.37 10.50
N SER A 311 13.62 -5.59 10.84
CA SER A 311 14.10 -5.48 12.22
C SER A 311 15.25 -4.49 12.39
N ASP A 312 15.46 -4.08 13.64
CA ASP A 312 16.62 -3.28 14.07
C ASP A 312 17.92 -4.09 14.15
N ASN A 313 17.86 -5.40 13.91
CA ASN A 313 18.98 -6.31 14.04
C ASN A 313 19.57 -6.67 12.68
N ILE A 314 20.87 -6.98 12.67
CA ILE A 314 21.51 -7.64 11.54
C ILE A 314 20.98 -9.07 11.43
N ASN A 315 20.55 -9.47 10.24
CA ASN A 315 20.11 -10.83 9.96
C ASN A 315 21.01 -11.49 8.93
N THR A 316 21.37 -12.74 9.18
CA THR A 316 22.24 -13.52 8.30
C THR A 316 21.47 -14.70 7.73
N ILE A 317 21.46 -14.84 6.42
CA ILE A 317 20.76 -15.93 5.72
C ILE A 317 21.69 -16.65 4.75
N ASN A 318 21.35 -17.90 4.40
CA ASN A 318 22.09 -18.67 3.41
C ASN A 318 21.89 -18.08 2.00
N SER A 319 22.97 -17.62 1.37
CA SER A 319 22.93 -16.91 0.09
C SER A 319 22.99 -17.83 -1.14
N LYS A 320 23.09 -19.15 -0.99
CA LYS A 320 23.19 -20.08 -2.13
C LYS A 320 22.00 -19.96 -3.10
N LYS A 321 20.85 -19.48 -2.60
CA LYS A 321 19.63 -19.24 -3.39
C LYS A 321 19.48 -17.79 -3.89
N PHE A 322 20.40 -16.90 -3.51
CA PHE A 322 20.33 -15.45 -3.67
C PHE A 322 21.61 -14.90 -4.33
N GLN A 323 21.95 -15.44 -5.49
CA GLN A 323 23.06 -14.97 -6.31
C GLN A 323 22.53 -14.07 -7.43
N GLY A 324 23.30 -13.04 -7.78
CA GLY A 324 22.93 -12.06 -8.79
C GLY A 324 23.42 -10.67 -8.45
N THR A 325 22.87 -9.67 -9.13
CA THR A 325 23.16 -8.25 -8.88
C THR A 325 22.03 -7.64 -8.06
N ASP A 326 22.34 -7.03 -6.92
CA ASP A 326 21.39 -6.18 -6.21
C ASP A 326 21.21 -4.88 -6.98
N LEU A 327 20.01 -4.65 -7.50
CA LEU A 327 19.67 -3.48 -8.31
C LEU A 327 19.66 -2.17 -7.51
N ILE A 328 19.56 -2.23 -6.16
CA ILE A 328 19.52 -1.04 -5.30
C ILE A 328 20.95 -0.56 -4.99
N SER A 329 21.84 -1.45 -4.57
CA SER A 329 23.24 -1.09 -4.30
C SER A 329 24.15 -1.19 -5.53
N GLU A 330 23.68 -1.82 -6.61
CA GLU A 330 24.47 -2.15 -7.82
C GLU A 330 25.66 -3.07 -7.52
N THR A 331 25.58 -3.85 -6.43
CA THR A 331 26.62 -4.78 -6.03
C THR A 331 26.28 -6.21 -6.44
N ASN A 332 27.30 -6.98 -6.82
CA ASN A 332 27.14 -8.41 -7.09
C ASN A 332 27.21 -9.20 -5.79
N LEU A 333 26.18 -10.02 -5.55
CA LEU A 333 26.09 -10.88 -4.40
C LEU A 333 26.70 -12.24 -4.72
N THR A 334 27.86 -12.52 -4.13
CA THR A 334 28.59 -13.78 -4.25
C THR A 334 28.91 -14.33 -2.86
N GLY A 335 28.90 -15.65 -2.70
CA GLY A 335 29.26 -16.32 -1.44
C GLY A 335 28.18 -17.28 -0.94
N GLU A 336 28.37 -17.78 0.28
CA GLU A 336 27.44 -18.70 0.95
C GLU A 336 26.56 -18.04 2.03
N VAL A 337 26.92 -16.82 2.44
CA VAL A 337 26.28 -16.07 3.51
C VAL A 337 25.92 -14.67 3.03
N LEU A 338 24.67 -14.27 3.23
CA LEU A 338 24.17 -12.92 2.95
C LEU A 338 23.77 -12.24 4.26
N THR A 339 24.35 -11.07 4.49
CA THR A 339 24.07 -10.23 5.66
C THR A 339 23.11 -9.12 5.27
N LEU A 340 21.97 -9.04 5.95
CA LEU A 340 21.00 -7.96 5.85
C LEU A 340 21.15 -7.05 7.07
N HIS A 341 21.56 -5.81 6.85
CA HIS A 341 21.58 -4.75 7.85
C HIS A 341 20.16 -4.38 8.31
N PRO A 342 20.01 -3.69 9.46
CA PRO A 342 18.72 -3.24 9.95
C PRO A 342 17.94 -2.50 8.87
N TRP A 343 16.67 -2.84 8.68
CA TRP A 343 15.77 -2.20 7.71
C TRP A 343 16.22 -2.28 6.24
N GLN A 344 17.21 -3.12 5.91
CA GLN A 344 17.76 -3.19 4.57
C GLN A 344 16.82 -3.89 3.60
N VAL A 345 16.84 -3.41 2.36
CA VAL A 345 16.20 -4.02 1.19
C VAL A 345 17.26 -4.42 0.18
N LEU A 346 17.08 -5.58 -0.44
CA LEU A 346 17.83 -6.00 -1.63
C LEU A 346 16.85 -6.38 -2.74
N TRP A 347 17.13 -5.98 -3.98
CA TRP A 347 16.43 -6.44 -5.18
C TRP A 347 17.40 -7.18 -6.08
N ILE A 348 17.47 -8.50 -5.90
CA ILE A 348 18.48 -9.35 -6.52
C ILE A 348 17.97 -9.82 -7.87
N LYS A 349 18.55 -9.30 -8.95
CA LYS A 349 18.32 -9.79 -10.31
C LYS A 349 19.24 -10.97 -10.57
N LYS A 350 18.65 -12.12 -10.88
CA LYS A 350 19.38 -13.37 -11.17
C LYS A 350 20.07 -13.33 -12.52
#